data_AF-A0A956JAA5-F1
#
_entry.id   AF-A0A956JAA5-F1
#
_cell.length_a   1.000
_cell.length_b   1.000
_cell.length_c   1.000
_cell.angle_alpha   90.00
_cell.angle_beta   90.00
_cell.angle_gamma   90.00
#
_symmetry.space_group_name_H-M   'P 1'
#
loop_
_entity.id
_entity.type
_entity.pdbx_description
1 polymer ?
#
loop_
_entity_poly.entity_id
_entity_poly.type
_entity_poly.pdbx_seq_one_letter_code
_entity_poly.pdbx_strand_id
1 'polypeptide(L)'
;MRALVCATGLVIGLCACDTGQPKVETPPPTKSITELKQSSQSELSPEELEEERRKAGFKDPDELAAENIEQMKKGEREYVKTRLEEHREMLTSLRGLVDRVEKEAPKWAKAKDPQGAFDKFSEKYKEDTAALDETYKKLMEGGSQIDIQAKLVGAFRAFEDLNGDLGPEISGEEGFPKYISDLRSQLDEIEGELGVIEKDETLKVNESYVPEDK
;
A
#
# COMPACT_ATOMS: atom_id res chain seq x y z
N MET A 1 19.39 -61.28 4.47
CA MET A 1 20.62 -62.02 4.83
C MET A 1 21.67 -61.02 5.28
N ARG A 2 22.21 -61.23 6.50
CA ARG A 2 23.58 -60.87 6.99
C ARG A 2 24.10 -59.46 6.65
N ALA A 3 24.10 -58.49 7.57
CA ALA A 3 25.03 -58.33 8.70
C ALA A 3 26.52 -58.30 8.28
N LEU A 4 27.21 -57.17 8.46
CA LEU A 4 28.39 -57.12 9.33
C LEU A 4 28.82 -55.67 9.69
N VAL A 5 28.95 -55.47 11.00
CA VAL A 5 29.60 -54.38 11.73
C VAL A 5 31.09 -54.71 11.88
N CYS A 6 31.97 -53.70 11.90
CA CYS A 6 33.25 -53.60 12.66
C CYS A 6 33.82 -52.18 12.39
N ALA A 7 33.93 -51.21 13.31
CA ALA A 7 34.76 -51.13 14.53
C ALA A 7 36.19 -51.65 14.25
N THR A 8 37.32 -50.97 14.48
CA THR A 8 37.73 -49.90 15.40
C THR A 8 39.15 -49.49 14.97
N GLY A 9 39.64 -48.29 15.33
CA GLY A 9 41.06 -47.97 15.11
C GLY A 9 41.49 -46.57 15.58
N LEU A 10 41.52 -46.38 16.91
CA LEU A 10 42.24 -45.29 17.60
C LEU A 10 43.76 -45.52 17.46
N VAL A 11 44.57 -44.47 17.20
CA VAL A 11 45.79 -44.12 17.97
C VAL A 11 46.32 -42.73 17.57
N ILE A 12 46.78 -42.04 18.62
CA ILE A 12 47.29 -40.69 18.83
C ILE A 12 48.61 -40.41 18.10
N GLY A 13 48.80 -39.17 17.64
CA GLY A 13 50.10 -38.60 17.29
C GLY A 13 50.17 -37.10 17.59
N LEU A 14 50.73 -36.75 18.74
CA LEU A 14 51.12 -35.39 19.14
C LEU A 14 52.29 -34.90 18.28
N CYS A 15 52.12 -33.73 17.64
CA CYS A 15 53.23 -32.81 17.34
C CYS A 15 52.77 -31.40 17.70
N ALA A 16 53.30 -30.90 18.81
CA ALA A 16 53.36 -29.48 19.13
C ALA A 16 54.52 -28.85 18.34
N CYS A 17 54.28 -27.68 17.74
CA CYS A 17 55.20 -26.59 17.38
C CYS A 17 54.35 -25.55 16.63
N ASP A 18 53.65 -24.69 17.38
CA ASP A 18 54.10 -23.32 17.68
C ASP A 18 54.19 -22.43 16.44
N THR A 19 53.13 -21.65 16.22
CA THR A 19 53.18 -20.41 15.45
C THR A 19 52.08 -19.50 16.02
N GLY A 20 52.52 -18.40 16.63
CA GLY A 20 51.69 -17.49 17.41
C GLY A 20 50.46 -17.00 16.66
N GLN A 21 49.28 -17.21 17.26
CA GLN A 21 48.08 -16.47 16.90
C GLN A 21 48.09 -15.11 17.60
N PRO A 22 47.74 -14.02 16.90
CA PRO A 22 47.53 -12.72 17.55
C PRO A 22 46.42 -12.87 18.59
N LYS A 23 46.65 -12.33 19.79
CA LYS A 23 45.59 -12.18 20.80
C LYS A 23 44.46 -11.38 20.15
N VAL A 24 43.40 -12.07 19.75
CA VAL A 24 42.11 -11.44 19.51
C VAL A 24 41.63 -10.99 20.88
N GLU A 25 41.72 -9.69 21.15
CA GLU A 25 41.01 -9.08 22.26
C GLU A 25 39.52 -9.33 22.01
N THR A 26 38.97 -10.36 22.65
CA THR A 26 37.53 -10.53 22.73
C THR A 26 36.96 -9.25 23.34
N PRO A 27 35.97 -8.59 22.72
CA PRO A 27 35.29 -7.48 23.35
C PRO A 27 34.79 -7.93 24.73
N PRO A 28 34.83 -7.05 25.75
CA PRO A 28 34.43 -7.41 27.10
C PRO A 28 33.04 -8.05 27.07
N PRO A 29 32.78 -9.07 27.91
CA PRO A 29 31.52 -9.79 27.90
C PRO A 29 30.38 -8.78 28.01
N THR A 30 29.54 -8.74 26.97
CA THR A 30 28.31 -7.96 27.01
C THR A 30 27.48 -8.49 28.17
N LYS A 31 27.02 -7.55 29.01
CA LYS A 31 26.20 -7.84 30.19
C LYS A 31 25.10 -8.83 29.82
N SER A 32 24.94 -9.85 30.66
CA SER A 32 23.92 -10.87 30.43
C SER A 32 22.53 -10.23 30.37
N ILE A 33 21.58 -10.83 29.63
CA ILE A 33 20.18 -10.34 29.54
C ILE A 33 19.55 -10.15 30.94
N THR A 34 20.05 -10.87 31.94
CA THR A 34 19.63 -10.75 33.34
C THR A 34 20.14 -9.47 34.03
N GLU A 35 21.27 -8.91 33.61
CA GLU A 35 21.82 -7.62 34.06
C GLU A 35 21.24 -6.41 33.31
N LEU A 36 20.57 -6.65 32.17
CA LEU A 36 19.79 -5.65 31.42
C LEU A 36 18.39 -5.43 32.01
N LYS A 37 18.00 -6.20 33.04
CA LYS A 37 16.82 -5.86 33.84
C LYS A 37 17.09 -4.53 34.51
N GLN A 38 16.50 -3.49 33.94
CA GLN A 38 16.45 -2.11 34.41
C GLN A 38 16.58 -2.07 35.93
N SER A 39 17.52 -1.27 36.42
CA SER A 39 17.47 -0.69 37.76
C SER A 39 16.09 -0.01 37.89
N SER A 40 15.12 -0.79 38.35
CA SER A 40 13.71 -0.45 38.34
C SER A 40 13.42 0.42 39.55
N GLN A 41 13.69 1.70 39.40
CA GLN A 41 13.02 2.81 40.08
C GLN A 41 13.53 4.10 39.42
N SER A 42 12.83 4.58 38.38
CA SER A 42 12.89 6.01 38.12
C SER A 42 12.28 6.69 39.34
N GLU A 43 13.09 7.41 40.12
CA GLU A 43 12.59 8.26 41.22
C GLU A 43 11.76 9.45 40.70
N LEU A 44 11.76 9.65 39.38
CA LEU A 44 11.08 10.71 38.68
C LEU A 44 9.63 10.32 38.37
N SER A 45 8.74 11.28 38.57
CA SER A 45 7.37 11.20 38.10
C SER A 45 7.31 11.10 36.56
N PRO A 46 6.20 10.63 35.98
CA PRO A 46 6.04 10.56 34.53
C PRO A 46 6.32 11.88 33.80
N GLU A 47 5.92 13.01 34.38
CA GLU A 47 6.17 14.36 33.84
C GLU A 47 7.67 14.73 33.88
N GLU A 48 8.37 14.39 34.97
CA GLU A 48 9.81 14.65 35.09
C GLU A 48 10.64 13.78 34.15
N LEU A 49 10.22 12.53 33.90
CA LEU A 49 10.85 11.66 32.90
C LEU A 49 10.66 12.19 31.48
N GLU A 50 9.50 12.76 31.18
CA GLU A 50 9.21 13.37 29.88
C GLU A 50 10.00 14.67 29.68
N GLU A 51 10.16 15.47 30.73
CA GLU A 51 11.02 16.65 30.72
C GLU A 51 12.50 16.28 30.56
N GLU A 52 12.98 15.22 31.23
CA GLU A 52 14.35 14.72 31.04
C GLU A 52 14.57 14.16 29.63
N ARG A 53 13.59 13.43 29.08
CA ARG A 53 13.63 12.98 27.67
C ARG A 53 13.74 14.16 26.72
N ARG A 54 12.93 15.19 26.91
CA ARG A 54 12.98 16.43 26.12
C ARG A 54 14.32 17.15 26.27
N LYS A 55 14.85 17.27 27.49
CA LYS A 55 16.17 17.87 27.77
C LYS A 55 17.33 17.07 27.18
N ALA A 56 17.21 15.75 27.11
CA ALA A 56 18.17 14.86 26.48
C ALA A 56 18.05 14.83 24.93
N GLY A 57 17.13 15.62 24.36
CA GLY A 57 16.95 15.75 22.92
C GLY A 57 16.13 14.62 22.29
N PHE A 58 15.45 13.80 23.09
CA PHE A 58 14.45 12.86 22.56
C PHE A 58 13.21 13.65 22.15
N LYS A 59 12.81 13.47 20.89
CA LYS A 59 11.56 14.03 20.37
C LYS A 59 10.36 13.41 21.07
N ASP A 60 9.31 14.20 21.15
CA ASP A 60 8.02 13.75 21.65
C ASP A 60 7.45 12.63 20.76
N PRO A 61 6.80 11.59 21.31
CA PRO A 61 6.18 10.54 20.51
C PRO A 61 5.20 11.07 19.44
N ASP A 62 4.44 12.12 19.75
CA ASP A 62 3.48 12.70 18.82
C ASP A 62 4.20 13.47 17.69
N GLU A 63 5.31 14.14 18.01
CA GLU A 63 6.17 14.81 17.02
C GLU A 63 6.81 13.79 16.07
N LEU A 64 7.31 12.66 16.60
CA LEU A 64 7.84 11.57 15.79
C LEU A 64 6.77 10.94 14.90
N ALA A 65 5.55 10.74 15.42
CA ALA A 65 4.44 10.21 14.65
C ALA A 65 4.07 11.16 13.49
N ALA A 66 3.98 12.46 13.74
CA ALA A 66 3.70 13.46 12.73
C ALA A 66 4.80 13.50 11.64
N GLU A 67 6.08 13.50 12.04
CA GLU A 67 7.19 13.44 11.09
C GLU A 67 7.16 12.17 10.24
N ASN A 68 6.87 11.02 10.84
CA ASN A 68 6.75 9.76 10.13
C ASN A 68 5.60 9.81 9.10
N ILE A 69 4.44 10.33 9.47
CA ILE A 69 3.29 10.49 8.55
C ILE A 69 3.69 11.38 7.38
N GLU A 70 4.37 12.51 7.61
CA GLU A 70 4.79 13.40 6.54
C GLU A 70 5.83 12.77 5.61
N GLN A 71 6.78 11.98 6.14
CA GLN A 71 7.69 11.20 5.30
C GLN A 71 6.96 10.14 4.48
N MET A 72 5.95 9.47 5.05
CA MET A 72 5.14 8.49 4.33
C MET A 72 4.31 9.14 3.22
N LYS A 73 3.65 10.27 3.49
CA LYS A 73 2.92 11.04 2.47
C LYS A 73 3.83 11.51 1.35
N LYS A 74 5.06 11.96 1.68
CA LYS A 74 6.05 12.30 0.67
C LYS A 74 6.41 11.08 -0.19
N GLY A 75 6.68 9.94 0.44
CA GLY A 75 6.94 8.69 -0.26
C GLY A 75 5.79 8.27 -1.18
N GLU A 76 4.55 8.43 -0.74
CA GLU A 76 3.36 8.20 -1.55
C GLU A 76 3.32 9.10 -2.77
N ARG A 77 3.56 10.41 -2.59
CA ARG A 77 3.56 11.37 -3.69
C ARG A 77 4.68 11.11 -4.69
N GLU A 78 5.87 10.68 -4.23
CA GLU A 78 6.98 10.26 -5.11
C GLU A 78 6.63 8.98 -5.89
N TYR A 79 5.97 8.01 -5.25
CA TYR A 79 5.43 6.82 -5.91
C TYR A 79 4.40 7.18 -6.98
N VAL A 80 3.43 8.04 -6.65
CA VAL A 80 2.39 8.48 -7.58
C VAL A 80 2.99 9.27 -8.73
N LYS A 81 3.95 10.18 -8.48
CA LYS A 81 4.63 10.94 -9.53
C LYS A 81 5.40 10.04 -10.49
N THR A 82 6.04 9.00 -9.96
CA THR A 82 6.73 7.98 -10.77
C THR A 82 5.76 7.26 -11.72
N ARG A 83 4.52 7.05 -11.29
CA ARG A 83 3.47 6.30 -11.99
C ARG A 83 2.32 7.19 -12.43
N LEU A 84 2.60 8.47 -12.73
CA LEU A 84 1.55 9.49 -12.89
C LEU A 84 0.56 9.14 -14.01
N GLU A 85 1.08 8.70 -15.15
CA GLU A 85 0.26 8.32 -16.30
C GLU A 85 -0.63 7.10 -16.00
N GLU A 86 -0.13 6.10 -15.25
CA GLU A 86 -0.93 4.94 -14.86
C GLU A 86 -2.08 5.33 -13.92
N HIS A 87 -1.85 6.27 -12.99
CA HIS A 87 -2.92 6.82 -12.15
C HIS A 87 -3.95 7.60 -12.98
N ARG A 88 -3.52 8.39 -13.96
CA ARG A 88 -4.42 9.10 -14.88
C ARG A 88 -5.25 8.16 -15.75
N GLU A 89 -4.65 7.08 -16.22
CA GLU A 89 -5.32 6.05 -17.00
C GLU A 89 -6.34 5.27 -16.17
N MET A 90 -6.01 4.99 -14.91
CA MET A 90 -6.95 4.42 -13.95
C MET A 90 -8.17 5.33 -13.77
N LEU A 91 -7.96 6.62 -13.52
CA LEU A 91 -9.07 7.58 -13.40
C LEU A 91 -9.89 7.69 -14.70
N THR A 92 -9.22 7.71 -15.85
CA THR A 92 -9.88 7.78 -17.17
C THR A 92 -10.75 6.56 -17.42
N SER A 93 -10.23 5.36 -17.16
CA SER A 93 -10.95 4.10 -17.33
C SER A 93 -12.15 4.03 -16.39
N LEU A 94 -11.95 4.38 -15.12
CA LEU A 94 -13.01 4.42 -14.11
C LEU A 94 -14.12 5.41 -14.50
N ARG A 95 -13.76 6.64 -14.88
CA ARG A 95 -14.73 7.63 -15.41
C ARG A 95 -15.50 7.11 -16.60
N GLY A 96 -14.81 6.48 -17.55
CA GLY A 96 -15.42 5.90 -18.74
C GLY A 96 -16.51 4.87 -18.41
N LEU A 97 -16.26 4.03 -17.40
CA LEU A 97 -17.22 3.03 -16.93
C LEU A 97 -18.43 3.66 -16.24
N VAL A 98 -18.20 4.64 -15.36
CA VAL A 98 -19.28 5.41 -14.70
C VAL A 98 -20.15 6.13 -15.73
N ASP A 99 -19.53 6.80 -16.70
CA ASP A 99 -20.21 7.48 -17.80
C ASP A 99 -21.07 6.52 -18.63
N ARG A 100 -20.54 5.32 -18.89
CA ARG A 100 -21.24 4.32 -19.67
C ARG A 100 -22.47 3.81 -18.92
N VAL A 101 -22.36 3.56 -17.62
CA VAL A 101 -23.50 3.19 -16.77
C VAL A 101 -24.58 4.28 -16.80
N GLU A 102 -24.22 5.54 -16.56
CA GLU A 102 -25.19 6.65 -16.57
C GLU A 102 -25.93 6.76 -17.92
N LYS A 103 -25.21 6.58 -19.04
CA LYS A 103 -25.79 6.72 -20.38
C LYS A 103 -26.63 5.52 -20.81
N GLU A 104 -26.22 4.31 -20.46
CA GLU A 104 -26.87 3.07 -20.89
C GLU A 104 -28.01 2.65 -19.94
N ALA A 105 -27.94 3.02 -18.66
CA ALA A 105 -28.93 2.59 -17.67
C ALA A 105 -30.38 2.98 -18.03
N PRO A 106 -30.65 4.23 -18.44
CA PRO A 106 -31.98 4.62 -18.90
C PRO A 106 -32.43 3.90 -20.18
N LYS A 107 -31.49 3.39 -21.00
CA LYS A 107 -31.80 2.72 -22.26
C LYS A 107 -32.23 1.28 -22.02
N TRP A 108 -31.50 0.53 -21.18
CA TRP A 108 -31.93 -0.82 -20.84
C TRP A 108 -33.22 -0.81 -20.03
N ALA A 109 -33.40 0.13 -19.09
CA ALA A 109 -34.62 0.26 -18.30
C ALA A 109 -35.89 0.49 -19.14
N LYS A 110 -35.76 1.17 -20.29
CA LYS A 110 -36.85 1.47 -21.22
C LYS A 110 -36.98 0.48 -22.37
N ALA A 111 -36.14 -0.55 -22.41
CA ALA A 111 -36.21 -1.57 -23.45
C ALA A 111 -37.51 -2.39 -23.32
N LYS A 112 -37.92 -3.05 -24.40
CA LYS A 112 -39.06 -3.99 -24.38
C LYS A 112 -38.83 -5.14 -23.39
N ASP A 113 -37.57 -5.52 -23.20
CA ASP A 113 -37.09 -6.51 -22.26
C ASP A 113 -35.90 -5.90 -21.49
N PRO A 114 -36.15 -5.24 -20.34
CA PRO A 114 -35.09 -4.59 -19.59
C PRO A 114 -34.01 -5.52 -19.09
N GLN A 115 -34.38 -6.73 -18.63
CA GLN A 115 -33.41 -7.73 -18.17
C GLN A 115 -32.51 -8.18 -19.32
N GLY A 116 -33.08 -8.56 -20.46
CA GLY A 116 -32.29 -8.98 -21.61
C GLY A 116 -31.41 -7.88 -22.20
N ALA A 117 -31.82 -6.61 -22.07
CA ALA A 117 -30.98 -5.46 -22.46
C ALA A 117 -29.83 -5.23 -21.46
N PHE A 118 -30.10 -5.35 -20.16
CA PHE A 118 -29.09 -5.28 -19.12
C PHE A 118 -28.06 -6.40 -19.23
N ASP A 119 -28.49 -7.65 -19.45
CA ASP A 119 -27.59 -8.80 -19.57
C ASP A 119 -26.58 -8.60 -20.70
N LYS A 120 -27.03 -8.12 -21.87
CA LYS A 120 -26.16 -7.78 -23.02
C LYS A 120 -25.17 -6.67 -22.71
N PHE A 121 -25.60 -5.66 -21.97
CA PHE A 121 -24.69 -4.62 -21.50
C PHE A 121 -23.62 -5.23 -20.58
N SER A 122 -24.05 -6.07 -19.63
CA SER A 122 -23.20 -6.67 -18.61
C SER A 122 -22.10 -7.57 -19.17
N GLU A 123 -22.34 -8.27 -20.28
CA GLU A 123 -21.36 -9.17 -20.90
C GLU A 123 -20.06 -8.44 -21.25
N LYS A 124 -20.16 -7.35 -22.01
CA LYS A 124 -18.99 -6.54 -22.38
C LYS A 124 -18.48 -5.71 -21.20
N TYR A 125 -19.38 -5.23 -20.35
CA TYR A 125 -19.02 -4.40 -19.21
C TYR A 125 -18.11 -5.14 -18.22
N LYS A 126 -18.35 -6.44 -17.98
CA LYS A 126 -17.54 -7.26 -17.07
C LYS A 126 -16.06 -7.33 -17.45
N GLU A 127 -15.75 -7.43 -18.74
CA GLU A 127 -14.37 -7.46 -19.24
C GLU A 127 -13.67 -6.14 -18.94
N ASP A 128 -14.34 -5.01 -19.22
CA ASP A 128 -13.79 -3.68 -18.96
C ASP A 128 -13.59 -3.44 -17.45
N THR A 129 -14.51 -3.92 -16.60
CA THR A 129 -14.36 -3.82 -15.13
C THR A 129 -13.23 -4.70 -14.60
N ALA A 130 -13.00 -5.88 -15.19
CA ALA A 130 -11.90 -6.76 -14.80
C ALA A 130 -10.54 -6.12 -15.15
N ALA A 131 -10.43 -5.49 -16.32
CA ALA A 131 -9.23 -4.76 -16.71
C ALA A 131 -8.93 -3.57 -15.76
N LEU A 132 -9.99 -2.87 -15.33
CA LEU A 132 -9.86 -1.81 -14.32
C LEU A 132 -9.35 -2.36 -12.99
N ASP A 133 -9.91 -3.47 -12.51
CA ASP A 133 -9.52 -4.11 -11.25
C ASP A 133 -8.05 -4.55 -11.25
N GLU A 134 -7.56 -5.12 -12.35
CA GLU A 134 -6.14 -5.46 -12.50
C GLU A 134 -5.24 -4.21 -12.46
N THR A 135 -5.66 -3.12 -13.10
CA THR A 135 -4.94 -1.84 -13.04
C THR A 135 -4.89 -1.28 -11.62
N TYR A 136 -6.04 -1.34 -10.92
CA TYR A 136 -6.14 -0.94 -9.52
C TYR A 136 -5.19 -1.73 -8.62
N LYS A 137 -5.21 -3.07 -8.71
CA LYS A 137 -4.32 -3.95 -7.93
C LYS A 137 -2.85 -3.58 -8.11
N LYS A 138 -2.40 -3.45 -9.36
CA LYS A 138 -1.01 -3.05 -9.69
C LYS A 138 -0.61 -1.72 -9.05
N LEU A 139 -1.51 -0.74 -9.06
CA LEU A 139 -1.26 0.56 -8.44
C LEU A 139 -1.24 0.49 -6.91
N MET A 140 -1.99 -0.42 -6.31
CA MET A 140 -2.10 -0.55 -4.85
C MET A 140 -1.00 -1.41 -4.21
N GLU A 141 -0.41 -2.36 -4.95
CA GLU A 141 0.63 -3.26 -4.42
C GLU A 141 1.88 -2.54 -3.87
N GLY A 142 2.27 -1.43 -4.47
CA GLY A 142 3.42 -0.62 -4.05
C GLY A 142 3.07 0.63 -3.24
N GLY A 143 1.78 0.85 -2.98
CA GLY A 143 1.27 2.09 -2.39
C GLY A 143 1.19 2.09 -0.86
N SER A 144 1.33 3.27 -0.24
CA SER A 144 1.14 3.43 1.21
C SER A 144 -0.32 3.62 1.63
N GLN A 145 -1.21 4.04 0.72
CA GLN A 145 -2.66 4.21 0.99
C GLN A 145 -2.98 5.16 2.17
N ILE A 146 -2.24 6.26 2.30
CA ILE A 146 -2.36 7.22 3.40
C ILE A 146 -3.06 8.51 3.00
N ASP A 147 -2.89 8.96 1.75
CA ASP A 147 -3.43 10.24 1.29
C ASP A 147 -4.15 10.07 -0.06
N ILE A 148 -3.54 10.50 -1.17
CA ILE A 148 -4.13 10.40 -2.51
C ILE A 148 -4.49 8.96 -2.87
N GLN A 149 -3.70 7.97 -2.45
CA GLN A 149 -4.04 6.57 -2.70
C GLN A 149 -5.21 6.10 -1.85
N ALA A 150 -5.40 6.62 -0.63
CA ALA A 150 -6.59 6.35 0.16
C ALA A 150 -7.85 6.92 -0.52
N LYS A 151 -7.74 8.09 -1.15
CA LYS A 151 -8.84 8.67 -1.95
C LYS A 151 -9.17 7.80 -3.16
N LEU A 152 -8.15 7.31 -3.88
CA LEU A 152 -8.34 6.37 -4.98
C LEU A 152 -9.02 5.06 -4.53
N VAL A 153 -8.62 4.50 -3.38
CA VAL A 153 -9.29 3.35 -2.76
C VAL A 153 -10.76 3.67 -2.47
N GLY A 154 -11.05 4.85 -1.92
CA GLY A 154 -12.42 5.29 -1.65
C GLY A 154 -13.28 5.37 -2.92
N ALA A 155 -12.77 6.01 -3.97
CA ALA A 155 -13.47 6.12 -5.25
C ALA A 155 -13.65 4.75 -5.93
N PHE A 156 -12.66 3.87 -5.85
CA PHE A 156 -12.76 2.52 -6.40
C PHE A 156 -13.83 1.69 -5.66
N ARG A 157 -13.89 1.76 -4.33
CA ARG A 157 -14.93 1.08 -3.55
C ARG A 157 -16.34 1.60 -3.87
N ALA A 158 -16.49 2.92 -4.01
CA ALA A 158 -17.77 3.49 -4.45
C ALA A 158 -18.14 2.99 -5.86
N PHE A 159 -17.16 2.80 -6.74
CA PHE A 159 -17.43 2.16 -8.02
C PHE A 159 -17.82 0.67 -7.91
N GLU A 160 -17.18 -0.09 -7.02
CA GLU A 160 -17.54 -1.48 -6.75
C GLU A 160 -18.97 -1.60 -6.20
N ASP A 161 -19.36 -0.71 -5.28
CA ASP A 161 -20.71 -0.63 -4.74
C ASP A 161 -21.72 -0.35 -5.87
N LEU A 162 -21.46 0.64 -6.72
CA LEU A 162 -22.28 0.91 -7.92
C LEU A 162 -22.43 -0.34 -8.78
N ASN A 163 -21.34 -1.07 -9.03
CA ASN A 163 -21.34 -2.28 -9.84
C ASN A 163 -22.13 -3.43 -9.20
N GLY A 164 -22.07 -3.56 -7.88
CA GLY A 164 -22.82 -4.55 -7.12
C GLY A 164 -24.33 -4.33 -7.20
N ASP A 165 -24.74 -3.06 -7.28
CA ASP A 165 -26.15 -2.65 -7.33
C ASP A 165 -26.70 -2.53 -8.77
N LEU A 166 -25.89 -2.77 -9.80
CA LEU A 166 -26.34 -2.68 -11.18
C LEU A 166 -27.47 -3.68 -11.46
N GLY A 167 -28.56 -3.15 -12.01
CA GLY A 167 -29.70 -3.94 -12.45
C GLY A 167 -30.52 -3.26 -13.54
N PRO A 168 -31.54 -3.94 -14.06
CA PRO A 168 -32.38 -3.43 -15.15
C PRO A 168 -33.12 -2.13 -14.79
N GLU A 169 -33.30 -1.83 -13.50
CA GLU A 169 -34.10 -0.70 -13.01
C GLU A 169 -33.27 0.40 -12.33
N ILE A 170 -31.94 0.26 -12.22
CA ILE A 170 -31.06 1.16 -11.43
C ILE A 170 -31.22 2.65 -11.77
N SER A 171 -31.47 2.98 -13.05
CA SER A 171 -31.70 4.37 -13.47
C SER A 171 -32.97 5.02 -12.93
N GLY A 172 -33.92 4.22 -12.41
CA GLY A 172 -35.14 4.68 -11.78
C GLY A 172 -35.00 4.91 -10.27
N GLU A 173 -33.88 4.53 -9.67
CA GLU A 173 -33.64 4.73 -8.24
C GLU A 173 -33.35 6.20 -7.95
N GLU A 174 -33.99 6.74 -6.89
CA GLU A 174 -33.88 8.15 -6.51
C GLU A 174 -32.42 8.57 -6.23
N GLY A 175 -31.62 7.65 -5.68
CA GLY A 175 -30.21 7.89 -5.35
C GLY A 175 -29.25 7.85 -6.53
N PHE A 176 -29.63 7.23 -7.66
CA PHE A 176 -28.70 6.93 -8.75
C PHE A 176 -28.01 8.18 -9.34
N PRO A 177 -28.72 9.27 -9.71
CA PRO A 177 -28.06 10.46 -10.24
C PRO A 177 -27.11 11.12 -9.24
N LYS A 178 -27.47 11.12 -7.96
CA LYS A 178 -26.62 11.65 -6.89
C LYS A 178 -25.36 10.80 -6.73
N TYR A 179 -25.50 9.48 -6.74
CA TYR A 179 -24.38 8.55 -6.63
C TYR A 179 -23.35 8.78 -7.74
N ILE A 180 -23.81 8.86 -9.00
CA ILE A 180 -22.96 9.14 -10.16
C ILE A 180 -22.25 10.50 -10.01
N SER A 181 -22.96 11.53 -9.55
CA SER A 181 -22.39 12.86 -9.32
C SER A 181 -21.34 12.86 -8.22
N ASP A 182 -21.61 12.20 -7.10
CA ASP A 182 -20.69 12.14 -5.96
C ASP A 182 -19.41 11.37 -6.35
N LEU A 183 -19.54 10.25 -7.07
CA LEU A 183 -18.39 9.50 -7.59
C LEU A 183 -17.55 10.34 -8.56
N ARG A 184 -18.18 11.08 -9.48
CA ARG A 184 -17.45 12.01 -10.37
C ARG A 184 -16.70 13.09 -9.59
N SER A 185 -17.31 13.64 -8.54
CA SER A 185 -16.65 14.64 -7.69
C SER A 185 -15.41 14.08 -6.99
N GLN A 186 -15.46 12.83 -6.52
CA GLN A 186 -14.28 12.17 -5.94
C GLN A 186 -13.16 12.01 -6.97
N LEU A 187 -13.51 11.61 -8.21
CA LEU A 187 -12.54 11.49 -9.29
C LEU A 187 -11.95 12.85 -9.70
N ASP A 188 -12.73 13.94 -9.63
CA ASP A 188 -12.26 15.30 -9.91
C ASP A 188 -11.28 15.79 -8.85
N GLU A 189 -11.54 15.47 -7.58
CA GLU A 189 -10.63 15.76 -6.47
C GLU A 189 -9.28 15.06 -6.67
N ILE A 190 -9.29 13.75 -6.98
CA ILE A 190 -8.05 12.99 -7.20
C ILE A 190 -7.28 13.54 -8.40
N GLU A 191 -7.94 13.83 -9.53
CA GLU A 191 -7.28 14.41 -10.72
C GLU A 191 -6.62 15.76 -10.39
N GLY A 192 -7.28 16.58 -9.57
CA GLY A 192 -6.72 17.84 -9.06
C GLY A 192 -5.40 17.63 -8.31
N GLU A 193 -5.35 16.62 -7.43
CA GLU A 193 -4.14 16.28 -6.67
C GLU A 193 -3.03 15.69 -7.53
N LEU A 194 -3.37 14.85 -8.53
CA LEU A 194 -2.40 14.39 -9.53
C LEU A 194 -1.76 15.59 -10.26
N GLY A 195 -2.56 16.60 -10.61
CA GLY A 195 -2.06 17.83 -11.21
C GLY A 195 -1.17 18.69 -10.28
N VAL A 196 -1.35 18.59 -8.96
CA VAL A 196 -0.44 19.20 -7.98
C VAL A 196 0.87 18.41 -7.90
N ILE A 197 0.80 17.08 -7.85
CA ILE A 197 1.96 16.19 -7.79
C ILE A 197 2.84 16.31 -9.04
N GLU A 198 2.22 16.38 -10.22
CA GLU A 198 2.90 16.57 -11.51
C GLU A 198 3.82 17.80 -11.49
N LYS A 199 3.32 18.91 -10.92
CA LYS A 199 4.01 20.21 -10.87
C LYS A 199 4.97 20.36 -9.70
N ASP A 200 4.98 19.42 -8.76
CA ASP A 200 5.81 19.50 -7.56
C ASP A 200 7.24 19.02 -7.86
N GLU A 201 8.11 19.96 -8.21
CA GLU A 201 9.51 19.72 -8.53
C GLU A 201 10.34 19.17 -7.35
N THR A 202 9.82 19.19 -6.13
CA THR A 202 10.54 18.70 -4.94
C THR A 202 10.46 17.18 -4.77
N LEU A 203 9.54 16.53 -5.49
CA LEU A 203 9.33 15.09 -5.47
C LEU A 203 10.29 14.39 -6.42
N LYS A 204 10.92 13.32 -5.93
CA LYS A 204 11.78 12.44 -6.71
C LYS A 204 10.96 11.49 -7.58
N VAL A 205 11.48 11.22 -8.77
CA VAL A 205 10.94 10.21 -9.70
C VAL A 205 11.93 9.05 -9.75
N ASN A 206 11.42 7.81 -9.70
CA ASN A 206 12.26 6.65 -9.94
C ASN A 206 12.54 6.50 -11.44
N GLU A 207 13.71 6.95 -11.89
CA GLU A 207 14.14 6.89 -13.30
C GLU A 207 14.32 5.46 -13.83
N SER A 208 14.47 4.48 -12.94
CA SER A 208 14.57 3.05 -13.32
C SER A 208 13.20 2.38 -13.49
N TYR A 209 12.11 3.08 -13.16
CA TYR A 209 10.78 2.56 -13.32
C TYR A 209 10.42 2.45 -14.80
N VAL A 210 9.96 1.27 -15.19
CA VAL A 210 9.39 0.99 -16.50
C VAL A 210 7.99 0.46 -16.25
N PRO A 211 6.93 1.11 -16.78
CA PRO A 211 5.58 0.57 -16.72
C PRO A 211 5.57 -0.85 -17.31
N GLU A 212 4.87 -1.78 -16.68
CA GLU A 212 4.66 -3.10 -17.29
C GLU A 212 3.88 -2.92 -18.60
N ASP A 213 4.33 -3.56 -19.68
CA ASP A 213 3.71 -3.46 -21.00
C ASP A 213 2.19 -3.74 -20.93
N LYS A 214 1.42 -2.92 -21.66
CA LYS A 214 -0.05 -3.02 -21.79
C LYS A 214 -0.47 -4.07 -22.80
#